data_AF-A0A4P5PA05-F1
#
_entry.id   AF-A0A4P5PA05-F1
#
_cell.length_a   1.000
_cell.length_b   1.000
_cell.length_c   1.000
_cell.angle_alpha   90.00
_cell.angle_beta   90.00
_cell.angle_gamma   90.00
#
_symmetry.space_group_name_H-M   'P 1'
#
loop_
_entity.id
_entity.type
_entity.pdbx_description
1 polymer ?
#
loop_
_entity_poly.entity_id
_entity_poly.type
_entity_poly.pdbx_seq_one_letter_code
_entity_poly.pdbx_strand_id
1 'polypeptide(L)'
;MKKIVILAGLTLLSLLMMLNTALIPSLAAGQATITLHKKGFDGVINTEINNEGQLLDPEDAVFKGAQGVNGVSFSVYDVTEEYNNELAQGLTENEIKQKMAQMTVEQLEELQRPVVAQGTTSTVDQEEGLWTFTAATQIEPTAYLIIETASEETEIESSLPILLVLDDSQAGQHIHLYPKNILLDEPEPPLESTPPSETPTRPGLPNTQGTTPKTSTTTRGNLPQTNDQINQWLAMGGMVLFLAGILLVHARKQKYENE
;
A
#
# COMPACT_ATOMS: atom_id res chain seq x y z
N MET A 1 15.93 67.80 40.95
CA MET A 1 16.26 66.36 40.96
C MET A 1 15.07 65.47 41.36
N LYS A 2 13.85 65.71 40.84
CA LYS A 2 12.63 64.96 41.21
C LYS A 2 11.84 64.36 40.02
N LYS A 3 12.32 64.53 38.78
CA LYS A 3 11.61 64.07 37.57
C LYS A 3 12.28 62.88 36.85
N ILE A 4 13.45 62.43 37.32
CA ILE A 4 14.21 61.33 36.69
C ILE A 4 13.88 59.97 37.34
N VAL A 5 13.30 59.96 38.55
CA VAL A 5 13.02 58.72 39.30
C VAL A 5 11.74 58.01 38.80
N ILE A 6 10.84 58.69 38.08
CA ILE A 6 9.57 58.11 37.65
C ILE A 6 9.73 57.28 36.35
N LEU A 7 10.77 57.53 35.55
CA LEU A 7 10.95 56.84 34.26
C LEU A 7 11.70 55.49 34.39
N ALA A 8 12.47 55.30 35.45
CA ALA A 8 13.18 54.04 35.73
C ALA A 8 12.30 53.00 36.46
N GLY A 9 11.20 53.43 37.09
CA GLY A 9 10.27 52.53 37.78
C GLY A 9 9.27 51.83 36.86
N LEU A 10 8.94 52.45 35.71
CA LEU A 10 7.94 51.90 34.78
C LEU A 10 8.50 50.84 33.83
N THR A 11 9.80 50.92 33.51
CA THR A 11 10.49 49.93 32.65
C THR A 11 10.84 48.64 33.39
N LEU A 12 10.98 48.69 34.72
CA LEU A 12 11.24 47.49 35.54
C LEU A 12 9.95 46.70 35.85
N LEU A 13 8.78 47.35 35.80
CA LEU A 13 7.48 46.69 35.99
C LEU A 13 6.97 46.03 34.70
N SER A 14 7.34 46.54 33.51
CA SER A 14 6.98 45.89 32.23
C SER A 14 7.81 44.64 31.93
N LEU A 15 9.01 44.52 32.52
CA LEU A 15 9.88 43.35 32.32
C LEU A 15 9.44 42.12 33.16
N LEU A 16 8.62 42.33 34.20
CA LEU A 16 8.13 41.24 35.06
C LEU A 16 6.82 40.60 34.59
N MET A 17 6.13 41.16 33.58
CA MET A 17 4.89 40.58 33.04
C MET A 17 5.07 39.66 31.81
N MET A 18 6.31 39.47 31.32
CA MET A 18 6.57 38.61 30.15
C MET A 18 6.99 37.17 30.47
N LEU A 19 7.04 36.78 31.75
CA LEU A 19 7.36 35.41 32.16
C LEU A 19 6.15 34.71 32.77
N ASN A 20 5.14 34.47 31.94
CA ASN A 20 4.11 33.46 32.21
C ASN A 20 3.64 32.85 30.89
N THR A 21 4.57 32.38 30.06
CA THR A 21 4.26 31.19 29.27
C THR A 21 4.27 30.04 30.26
N ALA A 22 3.11 29.76 30.86
CA ALA A 22 2.89 28.45 31.43
C ALA A 22 3.26 27.47 30.31
N LEU A 23 4.33 26.70 30.54
CA LEU A 23 4.53 25.45 29.84
C LEU A 23 3.27 24.64 30.17
N ILE A 24 2.27 24.72 29.30
CA ILE A 24 1.24 23.71 29.25
C ILE A 24 2.06 22.43 29.08
N PRO A 25 2.04 21.49 30.03
CA PRO A 25 2.59 20.19 29.73
C PRO A 25 1.82 19.74 28.50
N SER A 26 2.51 19.65 27.35
CA SER A 26 2.07 18.76 26.29
C SER A 26 1.69 17.50 27.03
N LEU A 27 0.42 17.06 26.93
CA LEU A 27 0.13 15.67 27.24
C LEU A 27 1.21 14.91 26.48
N ALA A 28 2.02 14.13 27.19
CA ALA A 28 3.06 13.37 26.55
C ALA A 28 2.31 12.47 25.55
N ALA A 29 2.46 12.76 24.26
CA ALA A 29 1.94 11.88 23.22
C ALA A 29 2.53 10.50 23.53
N GLY A 30 1.66 9.52 23.72
CA GLY A 30 2.11 8.15 23.85
C GLY A 30 2.76 7.70 22.54
N GLN A 31 3.40 6.54 22.56
CA GLN A 31 3.90 5.92 21.34
C GLN A 31 3.56 4.44 21.36
N ALA A 32 3.20 3.90 20.22
CA ALA A 32 3.14 2.46 19.99
C ALA A 32 4.42 2.01 19.27
N THR A 33 4.84 0.78 19.52
CA THR A 33 5.89 0.11 18.72
C THR A 33 5.21 -0.70 17.64
N ILE A 34 5.63 -0.55 16.39
CA ILE A 34 5.07 -1.25 15.24
C ILE A 34 6.17 -2.11 14.63
N THR A 35 5.88 -3.39 14.41
CA THR A 35 6.73 -4.30 13.64
C THR A 35 5.99 -4.75 12.39
N LEU A 36 6.61 -4.53 11.23
CA LEU A 36 6.20 -5.12 9.98
C LEU A 36 6.89 -6.47 9.83
N HIS A 37 6.10 -7.49 9.51
CA HIS A 37 6.52 -8.83 9.10
C HIS A 37 6.21 -8.99 7.61
N LYS A 38 7.13 -8.55 6.76
CA LYS A 38 6.97 -8.60 5.31
C LYS A 38 6.94 -10.05 4.84
N LYS A 39 5.80 -10.48 4.29
CA LYS A 39 5.62 -11.82 3.74
C LYS A 39 5.57 -11.79 2.21
N GLY A 40 6.22 -12.74 1.56
CA GLY A 40 6.13 -13.03 0.13
C GLY A 40 5.50 -14.41 -0.07
N PHE A 41 4.49 -14.52 -0.92
CA PHE A 41 3.78 -15.77 -1.21
C PHE A 41 4.07 -16.25 -2.63
N ASP A 42 4.20 -17.57 -2.82
CA ASP A 42 4.39 -18.20 -4.13
C ASP A 42 3.08 -18.19 -4.95
N GLY A 43 2.88 -17.13 -5.73
CA GLY A 43 1.66 -16.95 -6.53
C GLY A 43 0.45 -16.48 -5.72
N VAL A 44 -0.66 -17.23 -5.74
CA VAL A 44 -1.95 -16.71 -5.27
C VAL A 44 -2.03 -16.66 -3.75
N ILE A 45 -2.20 -15.45 -3.20
CA ILE A 45 -2.49 -15.23 -1.78
C ILE A 45 -3.91 -15.72 -1.48
N ASN A 46 -4.03 -16.89 -0.86
CA ASN A 46 -5.32 -17.49 -0.48
C ASN A 46 -5.70 -17.22 0.98
N THR A 47 -4.95 -16.37 1.68
CA THR A 47 -5.12 -16.12 3.11
C THR A 47 -5.43 -14.65 3.40
N GLU A 48 -6.48 -14.44 4.20
CA GLU A 48 -6.82 -13.13 4.74
C GLU A 48 -6.01 -12.90 6.02
N ILE A 49 -5.21 -11.83 6.02
CA ILE A 49 -4.57 -11.31 7.22
C ILE A 49 -5.12 -9.91 7.40
N ASN A 50 -5.85 -9.69 8.51
CA ASN A 50 -6.62 -8.48 8.76
C ASN A 50 -5.79 -7.32 9.31
N ASN A 51 -4.50 -7.52 9.62
CA ASN A 51 -3.58 -6.50 10.12
C ASN A 51 -4.13 -5.74 11.35
N GLU A 52 -4.81 -6.46 12.26
CA GLU A 52 -5.40 -5.91 13.49
C GLU A 52 -4.39 -5.75 14.64
N GLY A 53 -3.09 -5.83 14.35
CA GLY A 53 -2.02 -5.60 15.32
C GLY A 53 -1.58 -6.82 16.13
N GLN A 54 -2.17 -7.99 15.90
CA GLN A 54 -1.87 -9.22 16.63
C GLN A 54 -0.55 -9.86 16.19
N LEU A 55 0.26 -10.31 17.15
CA LEU A 55 1.34 -11.25 16.86
C LEU A 55 0.72 -12.60 16.49
N LEU A 56 1.01 -13.08 15.30
CA LEU A 56 0.58 -14.38 14.79
C LEU A 56 1.74 -15.37 14.94
N ASP A 57 1.40 -16.63 15.21
CA ASP A 57 2.39 -17.69 15.27
C ASP A 57 3.05 -17.85 13.88
N PRO A 58 4.40 -17.82 13.75
CA PRO A 58 5.08 -18.07 12.49
C PRO A 58 4.71 -19.42 11.84
N GLU A 59 4.25 -20.40 12.62
CA GLU A 59 3.81 -21.72 12.14
C GLU A 59 2.30 -21.76 11.78
N ASP A 60 1.56 -20.65 11.92
CA ASP A 60 0.14 -20.58 11.59
C ASP A 60 -0.10 -20.91 10.10
N ALA A 61 -1.19 -21.64 9.84
CA ALA A 61 -1.59 -22.02 8.49
C ALA A 61 -1.79 -20.81 7.55
N VAL A 62 -2.05 -19.61 8.09
CA VAL A 62 -2.15 -18.35 7.34
C VAL A 62 -0.85 -17.98 6.62
N PHE A 63 0.29 -18.45 7.10
CA PHE A 63 1.62 -18.26 6.51
C PHE A 63 2.11 -19.46 5.69
N LYS A 64 1.27 -20.46 5.44
CA LYS A 64 1.66 -21.59 4.60
C LYS A 64 2.02 -21.11 3.19
N GLY A 65 3.25 -21.39 2.75
CA GLY A 65 3.79 -20.93 1.46
C GLY A 65 4.32 -19.49 1.48
N ALA A 66 4.32 -18.84 2.65
CA ALA A 66 4.92 -17.53 2.82
C ALA A 66 6.39 -17.65 3.28
N GLN A 67 7.23 -16.74 2.78
CA GLN A 67 8.57 -16.50 3.30
C GLN A 67 8.73 -15.03 3.72
N GLY A 68 9.69 -14.75 4.60
CA GLY A 68 10.08 -13.37 4.91
C GLY A 68 10.75 -12.73 3.70
N VAL A 69 10.58 -11.41 3.50
CA VAL A 69 11.22 -10.68 2.39
C VAL A 69 12.00 -9.50 2.91
N ASN A 70 13.33 -9.58 2.83
CA ASN A 70 14.27 -8.52 3.17
C ASN A 70 14.39 -7.49 2.03
N GLY A 71 15.03 -6.34 2.30
CA GLY A 71 15.35 -5.36 1.26
C GLY A 71 14.13 -4.56 0.74
N VAL A 72 12.96 -4.73 1.36
CA VAL A 72 11.75 -3.98 1.01
C VAL A 72 11.69 -2.71 1.86
N SER A 73 11.66 -1.56 1.18
CA SER A 73 11.63 -0.25 1.81
C SER A 73 10.20 0.26 1.96
N PHE A 74 9.93 0.87 3.11
CA PHE A 74 8.64 1.43 3.47
C PHE A 74 8.78 2.89 3.89
N SER A 75 7.73 3.67 3.60
CA SER A 75 7.50 5.00 4.16
C SER A 75 6.18 5.01 4.93
N VAL A 76 6.16 5.72 6.05
CA VAL A 76 4.97 5.92 6.89
C VAL A 76 4.60 7.39 6.84
N TYR A 77 3.39 7.68 6.37
CA TYR A 77 2.85 9.03 6.24
C TYR A 77 1.79 9.27 7.31
N ASP A 78 1.77 10.45 7.92
CA ASP A 78 0.63 10.91 8.71
C ASP A 78 -0.49 11.35 7.76
N VAL A 79 -1.61 10.64 7.80
CA VAL A 79 -2.82 10.89 6.99
C VAL A 79 -4.04 11.19 7.88
N THR A 80 -3.80 11.67 9.10
CA THR A 80 -4.84 11.94 10.09
C THR A 80 -5.89 12.93 9.57
N GLU A 81 -5.48 13.93 8.81
CA GLU A 81 -6.40 14.91 8.20
C GLU A 81 -7.34 14.25 7.20
N GLU A 82 -6.80 13.46 6.28
CA GLU A 82 -7.54 12.74 5.26
C GLU A 82 -8.51 11.74 5.90
N TYR A 83 -8.05 10.96 6.87
CA TYR A 83 -8.87 10.02 7.62
C TYR A 83 -10.06 10.70 8.28
N ASN A 84 -9.81 11.80 9.01
CA ASN A 84 -10.87 12.55 9.71
C ASN A 84 -11.85 13.23 8.74
N ASN A 85 -11.37 13.70 7.59
CA ASN A 85 -12.22 14.28 6.56
C ASN A 85 -13.18 13.23 5.96
N GLU A 86 -12.74 11.99 5.77
CA GLU A 86 -13.62 10.91 5.30
C GLU A 86 -14.62 10.47 6.38
N LEU A 87 -14.19 10.36 7.64
CA LEU A 87 -15.09 10.10 8.76
C LEU A 87 -16.19 11.17 8.88
N ALA A 88 -15.82 12.45 8.73
CA ALA A 88 -16.77 13.56 8.77
C ALA A 88 -17.78 13.53 7.60
N GLN A 89 -17.42 12.87 6.49
CA GLN A 89 -18.32 12.61 5.36
C GLN A 89 -19.24 11.40 5.58
N GLY A 90 -19.11 10.71 6.71
CA GLY A 90 -19.94 9.57 7.10
C GLY A 90 -19.47 8.22 6.54
N LEU A 91 -18.24 8.14 6.02
CA LEU A 91 -17.66 6.87 5.61
C LEU A 91 -17.34 6.01 6.83
N THR A 92 -17.53 4.70 6.70
CA THR A 92 -17.10 3.71 7.68
C THR A 92 -15.59 3.48 7.60
N GLU A 93 -14.98 3.00 8.68
CA GLU A 93 -13.54 2.72 8.71
C GLU A 93 -13.09 1.76 7.59
N ASN A 94 -13.92 0.77 7.24
CA ASN A 94 -13.61 -0.16 6.14
C ASN A 94 -13.61 0.54 4.77
N GLU A 95 -14.55 1.45 4.52
CA GLU A 95 -14.57 2.24 3.28
C GLU A 95 -13.34 3.17 3.22
N ILE A 96 -12.95 3.75 4.36
CA ILE A 96 -11.74 4.57 4.45
C ILE A 96 -10.49 3.72 4.19
N LYS A 97 -10.37 2.53 4.80
CA LYS A 97 -9.27 1.58 4.53
C LYS A 97 -9.16 1.27 3.04
N GLN A 98 -10.27 0.96 2.38
CA GLN A 98 -10.28 0.68 0.94
C GLN A 98 -9.89 1.89 0.10
N LYS A 99 -10.29 3.10 0.50
CA LYS A 99 -9.92 4.35 -0.19
C LYS A 99 -8.43 4.67 -0.01
N MET A 100 -7.92 4.58 1.22
CA MET A 100 -6.51 4.85 1.55
C MET A 100 -5.57 3.81 0.94
N ALA A 101 -6.02 2.56 0.77
CA ALA A 101 -5.27 1.51 0.06
C ALA A 101 -5.02 1.82 -1.42
N GLN A 102 -5.68 2.84 -1.99
CA GLN A 102 -5.48 3.28 -3.37
C GLN A 102 -4.59 4.52 -3.48
N MET A 103 -4.13 5.10 -2.36
CA MET A 103 -3.27 6.28 -2.40
C MET A 103 -1.85 5.92 -2.85
N THR A 104 -1.28 6.74 -3.73
CA THR A 104 0.11 6.62 -4.16
C THR A 104 1.04 7.56 -3.41
N VAL A 105 2.34 7.30 -3.48
CA VAL A 105 3.37 8.20 -2.95
C VAL A 105 3.25 9.59 -3.59
N GLU A 106 3.03 9.68 -4.90
CA GLU A 106 2.92 10.99 -5.57
C GLU A 106 1.75 11.82 -5.03
N GLN A 107 0.61 11.18 -4.77
CA GLN A 107 -0.56 11.87 -4.20
C GLN A 107 -0.27 12.40 -2.79
N LEU A 108 0.45 11.64 -1.97
CA LEU A 108 0.83 12.08 -0.61
C LEU A 108 1.84 13.22 -0.64
N GLU A 109 2.77 13.20 -1.61
CA GLU A 109 3.71 14.30 -1.84
C GLU A 109 2.99 15.57 -2.32
N GLU A 110 2.02 15.45 -3.23
CA GLU A 110 1.17 16.57 -3.68
C GLU A 110 0.38 17.19 -2.50
N LEU A 111 -0.12 16.35 -1.60
CA LEU A 111 -0.78 16.75 -0.36
C LEU A 111 0.18 17.20 0.75
N GLN A 112 1.49 17.18 0.49
CA GLN A 112 2.58 17.54 1.41
C GLN A 112 2.46 16.80 2.75
N ARG A 113 2.09 15.52 2.70
CA ARG A 113 1.97 14.69 3.91
C ARG A 113 3.33 14.42 4.53
N PRO A 114 3.48 14.58 5.86
CA PRO A 114 4.76 14.37 6.50
C PRO A 114 5.07 12.88 6.58
N VAL A 115 6.31 12.54 6.24
CA VAL A 115 6.87 11.20 6.48
C VAL A 115 7.33 11.15 7.94
N VAL A 116 6.75 10.23 8.71
CA VAL A 116 7.03 10.06 10.15
C VAL A 116 8.01 8.93 10.45
N ALA A 117 8.15 7.97 9.53
CA ALA A 117 9.14 6.90 9.61
C ALA A 117 9.48 6.36 8.22
N GLN A 118 10.72 5.90 8.06
CA GLN A 118 11.19 5.17 6.88
C GLN A 118 12.16 4.07 7.30
N GLY A 119 12.20 2.99 6.54
CA GLY A 119 13.18 1.95 6.73
C GLY A 119 12.97 0.78 5.79
N THR A 120 13.86 -0.19 5.94
CA THR A 120 13.98 -1.33 5.04
C THR A 120 13.95 -2.61 5.86
N THR A 121 13.25 -3.63 5.36
CA THR A 121 13.13 -4.92 6.03
C THR A 121 14.47 -5.67 6.05
N SER A 122 14.72 -6.39 7.15
CA SER A 122 15.96 -7.14 7.37
C SER A 122 15.71 -8.36 8.26
N THR A 123 16.72 -9.21 8.38
CA THR A 123 16.69 -10.35 9.30
C THR A 123 17.00 -9.92 10.73
N VAL A 124 16.11 -10.21 11.67
CA VAL A 124 16.32 -10.02 13.11
C VAL A 124 16.01 -11.33 13.82
N ASP A 125 16.91 -11.78 14.70
CA ASP A 125 16.74 -13.03 15.48
C ASP A 125 16.35 -14.27 14.65
N GLN A 126 16.91 -14.38 13.44
CA GLN A 126 16.64 -15.43 12.44
C GLN A 126 15.28 -15.36 11.74
N GLU A 127 14.45 -14.35 12.03
CA GLU A 127 13.24 -14.06 11.26
C GLU A 127 13.55 -13.02 10.17
N GLU A 128 13.22 -13.35 8.92
CA GLU A 128 13.38 -12.46 7.77
C GLU A 128 12.17 -11.56 7.55
N GLY A 129 12.40 -10.42 6.90
CA GLY A 129 11.34 -9.50 6.51
C GLY A 129 10.87 -8.56 7.62
N LEU A 130 11.71 -8.30 8.62
CA LEU A 130 11.35 -7.47 9.76
C LEU A 130 11.77 -6.01 9.59
N TRP A 131 10.86 -5.11 9.92
CA TRP A 131 11.19 -3.70 10.16
C TRP A 131 10.37 -3.16 11.35
N THR A 132 11.01 -2.45 12.27
CA THR A 132 10.36 -1.91 13.48
C THR A 132 10.52 -0.40 13.55
N PHE A 133 9.44 0.30 13.89
CA PHE A 133 9.41 1.74 14.11
C PHE A 133 8.43 2.11 15.23
N THR A 134 8.42 3.38 15.63
CA THR A 134 7.47 3.91 16.62
C THR A 134 6.57 4.94 15.97
N ALA A 135 5.28 4.93 16.33
CA ALA A 135 4.32 5.96 15.90
C ALA A 135 3.67 6.62 17.12
N ALA A 136 3.34 7.90 17.00
CA ALA A 136 2.71 8.63 18.08
C ALA A 136 1.26 8.18 18.28
N THR A 137 0.77 8.30 19.51
CA THR A 137 -0.62 8.07 19.89
C THR A 137 -1.18 9.30 20.57
N GLN A 138 -2.44 9.64 20.31
CA GLN A 138 -3.12 10.78 20.90
C GLN A 138 -4.52 10.39 21.38
N ILE A 139 -5.14 11.23 22.22
CA ILE A 139 -6.53 11.00 22.69
C ILE A 139 -7.47 10.91 21.48
N GLU A 140 -7.29 11.81 20.51
CA GLU A 140 -7.99 11.73 19.24
C GLU A 140 -7.25 10.76 18.30
N PRO A 141 -7.97 9.92 17.52
CA PRO A 141 -7.35 8.99 16.60
C PRO A 141 -6.39 9.67 15.61
N THR A 142 -5.19 9.11 15.52
CA THR A 142 -4.16 9.44 14.53
C THR A 142 -4.08 8.33 13.50
N ALA A 143 -4.00 8.68 12.22
CA ALA A 143 -3.98 7.72 11.13
C ALA A 143 -2.65 7.79 10.37
N TYR A 144 -2.07 6.61 10.13
CA TYR A 144 -0.82 6.42 9.44
C TYR A 144 -1.02 5.53 8.23
N LEU A 145 -0.51 5.95 7.07
CA LEU A 145 -0.50 5.15 5.86
C LEU A 145 0.92 4.62 5.60
N ILE A 146 1.05 3.29 5.60
CA ILE A 146 2.31 2.58 5.42
C ILE A 146 2.36 2.10 3.98
N ILE A 147 3.33 2.59 3.20
CA ILE A 147 3.47 2.30 1.77
C ILE A 147 4.84 1.71 1.48
N GLU A 148 4.85 0.62 0.72
CA GLU A 148 6.06 0.06 0.11
C GLU A 148 6.57 1.01 -0.99
N THR A 149 7.81 1.47 -0.88
CA THR A 149 8.37 2.49 -1.77
C THR A 149 9.45 1.98 -2.71
N ALA A 150 10.14 0.89 -2.34
CA ALA A 150 11.15 0.24 -3.18
C ALA A 150 11.38 -1.20 -2.71
N SER A 151 11.93 -2.01 -3.60
CA SER A 151 12.38 -3.37 -3.30
C SER A 151 13.70 -3.63 -4.02
N GLU A 152 14.64 -4.27 -3.33
CA GLU A 152 15.86 -4.82 -3.95
C GLU A 152 15.58 -6.11 -4.74
N GLU A 153 14.49 -6.81 -4.41
CA GLU A 153 13.98 -7.95 -5.18
C GLU A 153 13.23 -7.44 -6.42
N THR A 154 13.61 -7.96 -7.59
CA THR A 154 13.03 -7.55 -8.89
C THR A 154 11.77 -8.32 -9.29
N GLU A 155 11.41 -9.37 -8.54
CA GLU A 155 10.37 -10.34 -8.90
C GLU A 155 9.25 -10.38 -7.86
N ILE A 156 8.88 -9.23 -7.31
CA ILE A 156 7.79 -9.13 -6.35
C ILE A 156 6.77 -8.07 -6.79
N GLU A 157 5.48 -8.40 -6.69
CA GLU A 157 4.41 -7.41 -6.79
C GLU A 157 4.30 -6.67 -5.45
N SER A 158 4.35 -5.33 -5.48
CA SER A 158 4.33 -4.51 -4.27
C SER A 158 3.07 -4.72 -3.42
N SER A 159 3.25 -4.58 -2.10
CA SER A 159 2.14 -4.71 -1.16
C SER A 159 1.13 -3.57 -1.30
N LEU A 160 -0.14 -3.88 -1.02
CA LEU A 160 -1.15 -2.85 -0.84
C LEU A 160 -0.80 -1.98 0.39
N PRO A 161 -0.96 -0.66 0.31
CA PRO A 161 -0.83 0.24 1.46
C PRO A 161 -1.67 -0.21 2.66
N ILE A 162 -1.13 -0.03 3.86
CA ILE A 162 -1.82 -0.36 5.12
C ILE A 162 -2.18 0.93 5.86
N LEU A 163 -3.47 1.11 6.13
CA LEU A 163 -3.96 2.16 7.02
C LEU A 163 -3.94 1.65 8.47
N LEU A 164 -3.13 2.28 9.31
CA LEU A 164 -3.04 2.05 10.75
C LEU A 164 -3.63 3.25 11.51
N VAL A 165 -4.64 3.01 12.35
CA VAL A 165 -5.25 4.04 13.18
C VAL A 165 -4.91 3.78 14.64
N LEU A 166 -4.36 4.78 15.32
CA LEU A 166 -3.90 4.70 16.71
C LEU A 166 -4.57 5.77 17.56
N ASP A 167 -4.94 5.42 18.79
CA ASP A 167 -5.38 6.32 19.84
C ASP A 167 -4.57 6.07 21.13
N ASP A 168 -4.85 6.82 22.19
CA ASP A 168 -4.13 6.75 23.46
C ASP A 168 -4.26 5.40 24.18
N SER A 169 -5.28 4.60 23.85
CA SER A 169 -5.41 3.23 24.36
C SER A 169 -4.26 2.34 23.87
N GLN A 170 -3.63 2.68 22.75
CA GLN A 170 -2.52 1.96 22.13
C GLN A 170 -1.13 2.43 22.62
N ALA A 171 -1.07 3.40 23.54
CA ALA A 171 0.19 3.87 24.10
C ALA A 171 0.94 2.73 24.81
N GLY A 172 2.20 2.51 24.43
CA GLY A 172 3.07 1.48 24.97
C GLY A 172 2.80 0.06 24.45
N GLN A 173 1.84 -0.11 23.54
CA GLN A 173 1.56 -1.41 22.93
C GLN A 173 2.56 -1.75 21.81
N HIS A 174 2.67 -3.04 21.51
CA HIS A 174 3.44 -3.57 20.38
C HIS A 174 2.44 -4.13 19.36
N ILE A 175 2.42 -3.52 18.18
CA ILE A 175 1.48 -3.79 17.09
C ILE A 175 2.24 -4.51 15.97
N HIS A 176 1.71 -5.64 15.53
CA HIS A 176 2.29 -6.46 14.47
C HIS A 176 1.44 -6.38 13.19
N LEU A 177 2.08 -6.05 12.07
CA LEU A 177 1.45 -5.95 10.75
C LEU A 177 2.18 -6.84 9.75
N TYR A 178 1.46 -7.34 8.74
CA TYR A 178 1.95 -8.31 7.77
C TYR A 178 1.68 -7.84 6.33
N PRO A 179 2.47 -6.89 5.79
CA PRO A 179 2.37 -6.51 4.39
C PRO A 179 2.77 -7.69 3.48
N LYS A 180 1.94 -7.98 2.47
CA LYS A 180 2.07 -9.17 1.61
C LYS A 180 2.46 -8.80 0.19
N ASN A 181 3.44 -9.51 -0.38
CA ASN A 181 3.79 -9.46 -1.81
C ASN A 181 3.51 -10.81 -2.45
N ILE A 182 3.22 -10.80 -3.74
CA ILE A 182 3.25 -11.99 -4.57
C ILE A 182 4.67 -12.11 -5.13
N LEU A 183 5.32 -13.24 -4.90
CA LEU A 183 6.57 -13.60 -5.57
C LEU A 183 6.22 -14.09 -6.96
N LEU A 184 6.77 -13.44 -7.98
CA LEU A 184 6.61 -13.82 -9.37
C LEU A 184 7.68 -14.87 -9.71
N ASP A 185 7.31 -15.90 -10.48
CA ASP A 185 8.29 -16.83 -11.00
C ASP A 185 9.23 -16.10 -11.97
N GLU A 186 10.55 -16.30 -11.81
CA GLU A 186 11.54 -15.87 -12.80
C GLU A 186 11.13 -16.43 -14.17
N PRO A 187 11.01 -15.60 -15.22
CA PRO A 187 10.67 -16.10 -16.55
C PRO A 187 11.74 -17.11 -16.96
N GLU A 188 11.34 -18.36 -17.23
CA GLU A 188 12.31 -19.40 -17.62
C GLU A 188 13.21 -18.87 -18.74
N PRO A 189 14.55 -18.99 -18.59
CA PRO A 189 15.46 -18.53 -19.62
C PRO A 189 15.08 -19.20 -20.94
N PRO A 190 15.04 -18.44 -22.05
CA PRO A 190 14.62 -19.00 -23.34
C PRO A 190 15.47 -20.23 -23.63
N LEU A 191 14.79 -21.36 -23.85
CA LEU A 191 15.43 -22.65 -24.15
C LEU A 191 16.51 -22.44 -25.20
N GLU A 192 17.77 -22.57 -24.79
CA GLU A 192 18.92 -22.41 -25.66
C GLU A 192 18.79 -23.47 -26.77
N SER A 193 18.54 -23.01 -28.00
CA SER A 193 18.32 -23.91 -29.13
C SER A 193 19.62 -24.67 -29.41
N THR A 194 19.67 -25.93 -28.97
CA THR A 194 20.78 -26.81 -29.31
C THR A 194 20.92 -26.90 -30.84
N PRO A 195 22.12 -26.68 -31.41
CA PRO A 195 22.31 -26.75 -32.86
C PRO A 195 22.00 -28.15 -33.38
N PRO A 196 21.42 -28.31 -34.59
CA PRO A 196 20.97 -29.60 -35.07
C PRO A 196 22.16 -30.53 -35.34
N SER A 197 22.10 -31.69 -34.69
CA SER A 197 22.96 -32.85 -34.92
C SER A 197 22.95 -33.29 -36.40
N GLU A 198 24.09 -33.85 -36.79
CA GLU A 198 24.58 -34.11 -38.14
C GLU A 198 23.64 -34.82 -39.14
N THR A 199 23.81 -34.43 -40.41
CA THR A 199 23.25 -34.93 -41.66
C THR A 199 23.25 -36.47 -41.81
N PRO A 200 22.13 -37.12 -42.20
CA PRO A 200 22.16 -38.49 -42.69
C PRO A 200 22.33 -38.54 -44.22
N THR A 201 23.31 -39.33 -44.66
CA THR A 201 23.66 -39.61 -46.05
C THR A 201 22.54 -40.36 -46.79
N ARG A 202 22.24 -39.89 -48.02
CA ARG A 202 21.17 -40.35 -48.94
C ARG A 202 21.55 -41.64 -49.69
N PRO A 203 20.67 -42.66 -49.75
CA PRO A 203 20.60 -43.61 -50.87
C PRO A 203 19.46 -43.28 -51.86
N GLY A 204 19.68 -43.56 -53.15
CA GLY A 204 18.84 -43.13 -54.29
C GLY A 204 17.51 -43.88 -54.50
N LEU A 205 16.63 -43.25 -55.28
CA LEU A 205 15.24 -43.64 -55.55
C LEU A 205 15.07 -44.79 -56.57
N PRO A 206 13.92 -45.48 -56.54
CA PRO A 206 13.17 -45.81 -57.74
C PRO A 206 11.83 -45.04 -57.84
N ASN A 207 11.42 -44.88 -59.10
CA ASN A 207 10.42 -43.98 -59.65
C ASN A 207 9.04 -44.67 -59.77
N THR A 208 7.96 -44.06 -59.26
CA THR A 208 6.57 -44.33 -59.69
C THR A 208 5.70 -43.08 -59.59
N GLN A 209 4.93 -42.83 -60.66
CA GLN A 209 4.15 -41.64 -60.97
C GLN A 209 2.74 -41.62 -60.34
N GLY A 210 2.20 -40.40 -60.13
CA GLY A 210 0.79 -40.07 -59.84
C GLY A 210 0.48 -39.95 -58.33
N THR A 211 -0.11 -38.90 -57.77
CA THR A 211 -0.94 -37.78 -58.25
C THR A 211 -0.79 -36.60 -57.28
N THR A 212 -1.00 -35.38 -57.78
CA THR A 212 -0.81 -34.06 -57.14
C THR A 212 -1.55 -33.85 -55.80
N PRO A 213 -0.93 -33.29 -54.76
CA PRO A 213 -1.64 -32.60 -53.68
C PRO A 213 -1.81 -31.11 -54.02
N LYS A 214 -3.04 -30.61 -53.85
CA LYS A 214 -3.40 -29.18 -53.91
C LYS A 214 -2.60 -28.37 -52.89
N THR A 215 -1.96 -27.31 -53.35
CA THR A 215 -1.61 -26.15 -52.52
C THR A 215 -2.85 -25.31 -52.28
N SER A 216 -3.21 -25.08 -51.02
CA SER A 216 -3.90 -23.85 -50.60
C SER A 216 -3.75 -23.64 -49.08
N THR A 217 -2.83 -22.74 -48.74
CA THR A 217 -2.91 -21.76 -47.64
C THR A 217 -3.40 -22.25 -46.27
N THR A 218 -2.45 -22.58 -45.39
CA THR A 218 -2.71 -22.55 -43.94
C THR A 218 -2.88 -21.09 -43.52
N THR A 219 -4.13 -20.75 -43.23
CA THR A 219 -4.60 -19.55 -42.55
C THR A 219 -3.66 -19.17 -41.40
N ARG A 220 -3.16 -17.92 -41.38
CA ARG A 220 -2.74 -17.25 -40.15
C ARG A 220 -3.94 -17.25 -39.20
N GLY A 221 -3.97 -18.21 -38.28
CA GLY A 221 -4.92 -18.22 -37.19
C GLY A 221 -4.54 -17.10 -36.22
N ASN A 222 -5.14 -15.92 -36.39
CA ASN A 222 -5.25 -14.99 -35.27
C ASN A 222 -6.05 -15.72 -34.19
N LEU A 223 -5.41 -15.97 -33.05
CA LEU A 223 -6.08 -16.42 -31.85
C LEU A 223 -7.11 -15.36 -31.43
N PRO A 224 -8.32 -15.75 -31.01
CA PRO A 224 -9.28 -14.79 -30.45
C PRO A 224 -8.73 -14.25 -29.12
N GLN A 225 -8.51 -12.93 -29.05
CA GLN A 225 -8.33 -12.22 -27.79
C GLN A 225 -9.66 -12.16 -27.06
N THR A 226 -9.86 -13.03 -26.07
CA THR A 226 -11.09 -13.07 -25.25
C THR A 226 -10.95 -12.36 -23.89
N ASN A 227 -9.93 -11.52 -23.68
CA ASN A 227 -9.74 -10.84 -22.38
C ASN A 227 -10.09 -9.34 -22.37
N ASP A 228 -10.17 -8.66 -23.54
CA ASP A 228 -10.44 -7.22 -23.58
C ASP A 228 -11.94 -6.86 -23.55
N GLN A 229 -12.83 -7.76 -23.98
CA GLN A 229 -14.27 -7.47 -23.99
C GLN A 229 -14.93 -7.56 -22.61
N ILE A 230 -14.42 -8.42 -21.72
CA ILE A 230 -14.98 -8.58 -20.36
C ILE A 230 -14.62 -7.35 -19.50
N ASN A 231 -13.38 -6.86 -19.61
CA ASN A 231 -12.93 -5.67 -18.88
C ASN A 231 -13.64 -4.39 -19.36
N GLN A 232 -13.96 -4.25 -20.65
CA GLN A 232 -14.71 -3.09 -21.15
C GLN A 232 -16.18 -3.09 -20.71
N TRP A 233 -16.85 -4.25 -20.64
CA TRP A 233 -18.22 -4.32 -20.13
C TRP A 233 -18.31 -4.07 -18.62
N LEU A 234 -17.34 -4.55 -17.84
CA LEU A 234 -17.25 -4.24 -16.41
C LEU A 234 -16.95 -2.76 -16.16
N ALA A 235 -16.02 -2.16 -16.92
CA ALA A 235 -15.71 -0.74 -16.81
C ALA A 235 -16.92 0.15 -17.19
N MET A 236 -17.63 -0.18 -18.27
CA MET A 236 -18.83 0.55 -18.67
C MET A 236 -20.01 0.34 -17.70
N GLY A 237 -20.22 -0.88 -17.20
CA GLY A 237 -21.26 -1.19 -16.22
C GLY A 237 -21.03 -0.48 -14.87
N GLY A 238 -19.79 -0.47 -14.40
CA GLY A 238 -19.37 0.25 -13.19
C GLY A 238 -19.59 1.75 -13.30
N MET A 239 -19.26 2.35 -14.45
CA MET A 239 -19.46 3.79 -14.67
C MET A 239 -20.94 4.18 -14.69
N VAL A 240 -21.81 3.35 -15.26
CA VAL A 240 -23.27 3.61 -15.28
C VAL A 240 -23.86 3.52 -13.87
N LEU A 241 -23.45 2.52 -13.08
CA LEU A 241 -23.91 2.39 -11.68
C LEU A 241 -23.39 3.53 -10.80
N PHE A 242 -22.14 3.97 -11.03
CA PHE A 242 -21.56 5.11 -10.32
C PHE A 242 -22.30 6.42 -10.61
N LEU A 243 -22.59 6.71 -11.88
CA LEU A 243 -23.37 7.89 -12.28
C LEU A 243 -24.83 7.84 -11.77
N ALA A 244 -25.46 6.66 -11.78
CA ALA A 244 -26.79 6.48 -11.21
C ALA A 244 -26.80 6.69 -9.68
N GLY A 245 -25.75 6.25 -8.98
CA GLY A 245 -25.57 6.49 -7.55
C GLY A 245 -25.43 7.98 -7.22
N ILE A 246 -24.60 8.71 -7.98
CA ILE A 246 -24.42 10.16 -7.81
C ILE A 246 -25.73 10.92 -8.05
N LEU A 247 -26.49 10.55 -9.08
CA LEU A 247 -27.80 11.15 -9.37
C LEU A 247 -28.83 10.88 -8.27
N LEU A 248 -28.85 9.67 -7.70
CA LEU A 248 -29.73 9.31 -6.58
C LEU A 248 -29.40 10.11 -5.31
N VAL A 249 -28.12 10.31 -5.01
CA VAL A 249 -27.68 11.12 -3.87
C VAL A 249 -28.06 12.59 -4.07
N HIS A 250 -27.84 13.15 -5.26
CA HIS A 250 -28.25 14.52 -5.57
C HIS A 250 -29.76 14.71 -5.51
N ALA A 251 -30.54 13.76 -6.04
CA ALA A 251 -32.00 13.82 -5.99
C ALA A 251 -32.55 13.72 -4.56
N ARG A 252 -31.92 12.92 -3.69
CA ARG A 252 -32.26 12.88 -2.26
C ARG A 252 -31.94 14.20 -1.59
N LYS A 253 -30.76 14.77 -1.82
CA LYS A 253 -30.35 16.06 -1.25
C LYS A 253 -31.31 17.20 -1.63
N GLN A 254 -31.70 17.28 -2.90
CA GLN A 254 -32.66 18.29 -3.37
C GLN A 254 -34.07 18.14 -2.76
N LYS A 255 -34.45 16.93 -2.33
CA LYS A 255 -35.74 16.69 -1.69
C LYS A 255 -35.76 17.19 -0.23
N TYR A 256 -34.61 17.20 0.44
CA TYR A 256 -34.47 17.74 1.81
C TYR A 256 -34.29 19.27 1.84
N GLU A 257 -33.85 19.89 0.74
CA GLU A 257 -33.71 21.35 0.65
C GLU A 257 -35.01 22.06 0.22
N ASN A 258 -36.05 21.31 -0.19
CA ASN A 258 -37.34 21.84 -0.66
C ASN A 258 -38.54 21.48 0.24
N GLU A 259 -38.30 20.91 1.43
CA GLU A 259 -39.28 20.75 2.52
C GLU A 259 -38.94 21.71 3.67
#